data_AF-O26990-F1
#
_entry.id   AF-O26990-F1
#
_cell.length_a   1.000
_cell.length_b   1.000
_cell.length_c   1.000
_cell.angle_alpha   90.00
_cell.angle_beta   90.00
_cell.angle_gamma   90.00
#
_symmetry.space_group_name_H-M   'P 1'
#
loop_
_entity.id
_entity.type
_entity.pdbx_description
1 polymer ?
#
loop_
_entity_poly.entity_id
_entity_poly.type
_entity_poly.pdbx_seq_one_letter_code
_entity_poly.pdbx_strand_id
1 'polypeptide(L)'
;MSGVILGRYWGGLSQLIYVIIGAAGVPWFADMSGGPEVLLGATGGYLLGFILAALLLGHFVDRHIRARKFTPMLGLMTIANFGLIYIPGLVVLGLWSLKTQGTLPGPWELLVMGLLPFIPGDILKITGAAALTRAITPKEPYGEEIDIQKAEGWRVP
;
A
#
# COMPACT_ATOMS: atom_id res chain seq x y z
N MET A 1 1.54 -3.01 5.51
CA MET A 1 2.18 -3.86 6.55
C MET A 1 2.88 -5.08 5.97
N SER A 2 2.27 -5.80 5.01
CA SER A 2 2.92 -6.93 4.31
C SER A 2 4.37 -6.67 3.90
N GLY A 3 4.63 -5.58 3.17
CA GLY A 3 5.98 -5.14 2.81
C GLY A 3 6.91 -4.92 4.01
N VAL A 4 6.41 -4.33 5.09
CA VAL A 4 7.23 -4.01 6.28
C VAL A 4 7.64 -5.27 7.04
N ILE A 5 6.75 -6.25 7.15
CA ILE A 5 6.99 -7.46 7.96
C ILE A 5 7.75 -8.52 7.15
N LEU A 6 7.39 -8.68 5.89
CA LEU A 6 7.92 -9.75 5.04
C LEU A 6 9.11 -9.28 4.17
N GLY A 7 9.40 -7.99 4.15
CA GLY A 7 10.39 -7.40 3.27
C GLY A 7 9.89 -7.27 1.83
N ARG A 8 10.80 -6.86 0.94
CA ARG A 8 10.54 -6.47 -0.44
C ARG A 8 9.80 -7.54 -1.24
N TYR A 9 10.37 -8.74 -1.32
CA TYR A 9 9.88 -9.77 -2.22
C TYR A 9 8.65 -10.48 -1.65
N TRP A 10 8.73 -10.91 -0.41
CA TRP A 10 7.65 -11.65 0.24
C TRP A 10 6.44 -10.78 0.57
N GLY A 11 6.65 -9.48 0.83
CA GLY A 11 5.55 -8.53 1.02
C GLY A 11 4.70 -8.36 -0.23
N GLY A 12 5.35 -8.14 -1.38
CA GLY A 12 4.67 -8.09 -2.68
C GLY A 12 4.02 -9.42 -3.05
N LEU A 13 4.74 -10.53 -2.88
CA LEU A 13 4.23 -11.88 -3.16
C LEU A 13 3.02 -12.23 -2.30
N SER A 14 3.01 -11.85 -1.03
CA SER A 14 1.86 -12.04 -0.14
C SER A 14 0.62 -11.30 -0.66
N GLN A 15 0.77 -10.05 -1.12
CA GLN A 15 -0.36 -9.31 -1.71
C GLN A 15 -0.80 -9.93 -3.04
N LEU A 16 0.14 -10.41 -3.86
CA LEU A 16 -0.18 -11.10 -5.10
C LEU A 16 -1.00 -12.39 -4.83
N ILE A 17 -0.58 -13.19 -3.84
CA ILE A 17 -1.33 -14.40 -3.43
C ILE A 17 -2.72 -14.03 -2.91
N TYR A 18 -2.84 -12.97 -2.10
CA TYR A 18 -4.13 -12.45 -1.65
C TYR A 18 -5.04 -12.10 -2.84
N VAL A 19 -4.51 -11.44 -3.87
CA VAL A 19 -5.29 -11.10 -5.07
C VAL A 19 -5.66 -12.35 -5.86
N ILE A 20 -4.74 -13.30 -6.05
CA ILE A 20 -4.98 -14.54 -6.81
C ILE A 20 -6.07 -15.39 -6.14
N ILE A 21 -6.00 -15.59 -4.82
CA ILE A 21 -6.98 -16.42 -4.12
C ILE A 21 -8.36 -15.76 -4.12
N GLY A 22 -8.44 -14.43 -3.97
CA GLY A 22 -9.71 -13.72 -4.11
C GLY A 22 -10.27 -13.81 -5.53
N ALA A 23 -9.41 -13.69 -6.55
CA ALA A 23 -9.79 -13.87 -7.95
C ALA A 23 -10.21 -15.32 -8.27
N ALA A 24 -9.74 -16.31 -7.52
CA ALA A 24 -10.20 -17.69 -7.61
C ALA A 24 -11.59 -17.92 -7.00
N GLY A 25 -12.23 -16.88 -6.45
CA GLY A 25 -13.61 -16.91 -5.96
C GLY A 25 -13.77 -16.83 -4.45
N VAL A 26 -12.67 -16.71 -3.68
CA VAL A 26 -12.77 -16.53 -2.23
C VAL A 26 -13.36 -15.15 -1.89
N PRO A 27 -14.47 -15.07 -1.15
CA PRO A 27 -15.25 -13.84 -0.96
C PRO A 27 -14.68 -12.93 0.14
N TRP A 28 -13.45 -12.45 -0.03
CA TRP A 28 -12.75 -11.62 0.96
C TRP A 28 -12.35 -10.23 0.48
N PHE A 29 -12.76 -9.87 -0.75
CA PHE A 29 -12.67 -8.49 -1.20
C PHE A 29 -13.84 -7.68 -0.59
N ALA A 30 -13.95 -6.41 -0.97
CA ALA A 30 -15.03 -5.55 -0.50
C ALA A 30 -16.41 -6.18 -0.77
N ASP A 31 -17.37 -5.96 0.13
CA ASP A 31 -18.74 -6.49 0.03
C ASP A 31 -18.83 -8.02 -0.08
N MET A 32 -17.88 -8.74 0.53
CA MET A 32 -17.76 -10.20 0.43
C MET A 32 -17.70 -10.69 -1.03
N SER A 33 -17.11 -9.89 -1.91
CA SER A 33 -16.92 -10.24 -3.32
C SER A 33 -15.66 -11.07 -3.55
N GLY A 34 -15.67 -11.80 -4.65
CA GLY A 34 -14.57 -12.61 -5.17
C GLY A 34 -14.78 -12.86 -6.66
N GLY A 35 -13.82 -13.52 -7.30
CA GLY A 35 -13.84 -13.81 -8.74
C GLY A 35 -12.99 -12.85 -9.57
N PRO A 36 -12.67 -13.23 -10.82
CA PRO A 36 -11.82 -12.42 -11.71
C PRO A 36 -12.48 -11.10 -12.13
N GLU A 37 -13.81 -11.01 -12.06
CA GLU A 37 -14.57 -9.81 -12.42
C GLU A 37 -14.23 -8.63 -11.51
N VAL A 38 -13.88 -8.90 -10.24
CA VAL A 38 -13.47 -7.86 -9.28
C VAL A 38 -12.20 -7.15 -9.74
N LEU A 39 -11.28 -7.88 -10.39
CA LEU A 39 -10.03 -7.31 -10.92
C LEU A 39 -10.29 -6.35 -12.10
N LEU A 40 -11.37 -6.59 -12.85
CA LEU A 40 -11.84 -5.73 -13.94
C LEU A 40 -12.92 -4.73 -13.48
N GLY A 41 -13.22 -4.73 -12.18
CA GLY A 41 -14.24 -3.91 -11.54
C GLY A 41 -13.72 -2.56 -11.04
N ALA A 42 -14.62 -1.82 -10.39
CA ALA A 42 -14.36 -0.49 -9.82
C ALA A 42 -13.16 -0.45 -8.85
N THR A 43 -12.85 -1.56 -8.19
CA THR A 43 -11.82 -1.66 -7.14
C THR A 43 -10.52 -2.31 -7.63
N GLY A 44 -10.46 -2.82 -8.87
CA GLY A 44 -9.33 -3.59 -9.38
C GLY A 44 -8.00 -2.83 -9.35
N GLY A 45 -8.02 -1.53 -9.62
CA GLY A 45 -6.83 -0.67 -9.56
C GLY A 45 -6.23 -0.53 -8.16
N TYR A 46 -7.07 -0.58 -7.11
CA TYR A 46 -6.60 -0.52 -5.72
C TYR A 46 -5.87 -1.80 -5.32
N LEU A 47 -6.36 -2.96 -5.80
CA LEU A 47 -5.72 -4.26 -5.57
C LEU A 47 -4.32 -4.31 -6.19
N LEU A 48 -4.18 -3.84 -7.43
CA LEU A 48 -2.87 -3.67 -8.06
C LEU A 48 -1.99 -2.71 -7.24
N GLY A 49 -2.58 -1.61 -6.80
CA GLY A 49 -1.90 -0.63 -5.97
C GLY A 49 -1.39 -1.17 -4.64
N PHE A 50 -2.12 -2.09 -3.99
CA PHE A 50 -1.66 -2.75 -2.77
C PHE A 50 -0.40 -3.60 -2.99
N ILE A 51 -0.29 -4.28 -4.14
CA ILE A 51 0.91 -5.03 -4.51
C ILE A 51 2.09 -4.08 -4.68
N LEU A 52 1.91 -2.99 -5.44
CA LEU A 52 2.95 -1.99 -5.67
C LEU A 52 3.39 -1.31 -4.36
N ALA A 53 2.45 -0.94 -3.51
CA ALA A 53 2.72 -0.35 -2.20
C ALA A 53 3.51 -1.31 -1.30
N ALA A 54 3.17 -2.61 -1.30
CA ALA A 54 3.90 -3.60 -0.52
C ALA A 54 5.35 -3.79 -1.01
N LEU A 55 5.56 -3.82 -2.33
CA LEU A 55 6.90 -3.88 -2.94
C LEU A 55 7.74 -2.65 -2.56
N LEU A 56 7.15 -1.45 -2.66
CA LEU A 56 7.83 -0.20 -2.29
C LEU A 56 8.20 -0.19 -0.81
N LEU A 57 7.24 -0.43 0.08
CA LEU A 57 7.45 -0.40 1.53
C LEU A 57 8.50 -1.42 1.95
N GLY A 58 8.42 -2.65 1.44
CA GLY A 58 9.40 -3.69 1.75
C GLY A 58 10.80 -3.34 1.23
N HIS A 59 10.91 -2.76 0.03
CA HIS A 59 12.21 -2.31 -0.49
C HIS A 59 12.88 -1.27 0.44
N PHE A 60 12.12 -0.29 0.93
CA PHE A 60 12.67 0.72 1.81
C PHE A 60 13.01 0.18 3.21
N VAL A 61 12.19 -0.70 3.77
CA VAL A 61 12.46 -1.33 5.07
C VAL A 61 13.72 -2.18 5.04
N ASP A 62 13.92 -2.94 3.95
CA ASP A 62 15.08 -3.80 3.77
C ASP A 62 16.37 -3.02 3.51
N ARG A 63 16.29 -1.84 2.86
CA ARG A 63 17.48 -1.08 2.43
C ARG A 63 17.84 0.11 3.31
N HIS A 64 16.90 0.59 4.12
CA HIS A 64 17.06 1.81 4.91
C HIS A 64 16.59 1.62 6.35
N ILE A 65 17.54 1.57 7.28
CA ILE A 65 17.25 1.45 8.70
C ILE A 65 16.43 2.64 9.19
N ARG A 66 16.70 3.84 8.65
CA ARG A 66 15.95 5.05 8.99
C ARG A 66 14.48 4.98 8.60
N ALA A 67 14.14 4.28 7.53
CA ALA A 67 12.74 4.13 7.10
C ALA A 67 11.90 3.43 8.17
N ARG A 68 12.51 2.65 9.05
CA ARG A 68 11.87 1.90 10.14
C ARG A 68 11.43 2.79 11.32
N LYS A 69 11.90 4.05 11.37
CA LYS A 69 11.46 5.05 12.36
C LYS A 69 10.05 5.54 12.02
N PHE A 70 9.34 6.03 13.04
CA PHE A 70 7.95 6.46 12.91
C PHE A 70 7.74 7.51 11.80
N THR A 71 8.46 8.64 11.82
CA THR A 71 8.23 9.75 10.88
C THR A 71 8.54 9.39 9.43
N PRO A 72 9.70 8.77 9.10
CA PRO A 72 9.97 8.30 7.74
C PRO A 72 8.97 7.24 7.27
N MET A 73 8.58 6.30 8.14
CA MET A 73 7.59 5.28 7.79
C MET A 73 6.21 5.90 7.52
N LEU A 74 5.78 6.87 8.35
CA LEU A 74 4.54 7.60 8.16
C LEU A 74 4.51 8.25 6.77
N GLY A 75 5.57 9.00 6.42
CA GLY A 75 5.67 9.65 5.12
C GLY A 75 5.71 8.66 3.96
N LEU A 76 6.47 7.58 4.08
CA LEU A 76 6.57 6.54 3.04
C LEU A 76 5.23 5.84 2.81
N MET A 77 4.50 5.51 3.88
CA MET A 77 3.16 4.92 3.79
C MET A 77 2.15 5.88 3.18
N THR A 78 2.19 7.17 3.53
CA THR A 78 1.35 8.18 2.88
C THR A 78 1.64 8.26 1.38
N ILE A 79 2.91 8.32 0.98
CA ILE A 79 3.29 8.36 -0.45
C ILE A 79 2.84 7.07 -1.16
N ALA A 80 3.06 5.90 -0.56
CA ALA A 80 2.61 4.63 -1.12
C ALA A 80 1.08 4.59 -1.26
N ASN A 81 0.34 5.12 -0.29
CA ASN A 81 -1.11 5.16 -0.32
C ASN A 81 -1.64 6.09 -1.41
N PHE A 82 -1.21 7.35 -1.42
CA PHE A 82 -1.69 8.33 -2.39
C PHE A 82 -1.15 8.10 -3.79
N GLY A 83 0.12 7.72 -3.92
CA GLY A 83 0.77 7.52 -5.22
C GLY A 83 0.54 6.13 -5.82
N LEU A 84 0.64 5.07 -5.02
CA LEU A 84 0.59 3.70 -5.55
C LEU A 84 -0.76 3.02 -5.36
N ILE A 85 -1.60 3.42 -4.41
CA ILE A 85 -2.94 2.82 -4.22
C ILE A 85 -4.00 3.68 -4.93
N TYR A 86 -4.09 4.97 -4.59
CA TYR A 86 -5.14 5.83 -5.14
C TYR A 86 -5.00 6.13 -6.63
N ILE A 87 -3.80 6.37 -7.16
CA ILE A 87 -3.64 6.66 -8.60
C ILE A 87 -4.19 5.52 -9.48
N PRO A 88 -3.70 4.27 -9.36
CA PRO A 88 -4.26 3.18 -10.18
C PRO A 88 -5.72 2.89 -9.81
N GLY A 89 -6.10 3.02 -8.53
CA GLY A 89 -7.48 2.87 -8.08
C GLY A 89 -8.45 3.82 -8.78
N LEU A 90 -8.15 5.12 -8.80
CA LEU A 90 -8.98 6.14 -9.43
C LEU A 90 -8.97 6.04 -10.96
N VAL A 91 -7.84 5.69 -11.57
CA VAL A 91 -7.76 5.46 -13.02
C VAL A 91 -8.66 4.30 -13.42
N VAL A 92 -8.57 3.15 -12.74
CA VAL A 92 -9.42 1.98 -13.04
C VAL A 92 -10.88 2.26 -12.73
N LEU A 93 -11.19 2.95 -11.63
CA LEU A 93 -12.56 3.37 -11.30
C LEU A 93 -13.17 4.23 -12.41
N GLY A 94 -12.43 5.20 -12.93
CA GLY A 94 -12.88 6.05 -14.03
C GLY A 94 -13.13 5.27 -15.32
N LEU A 95 -12.21 4.37 -15.70
CA LEU A 95 -12.38 3.50 -16.86
C LEU A 95 -13.56 2.51 -16.70
N TRP A 96 -13.74 1.98 -15.49
CA TRP A 96 -14.85 1.10 -15.16
C TRP A 96 -16.20 1.84 -15.23
N SER A 97 -16.25 3.08 -14.74
CA SER A 97 -17.44 3.93 -14.83
C SER A 97 -17.75 4.29 -16.29
N LEU A 98 -16.75 4.64 -17.09
CA LEU A 98 -16.92 4.86 -18.53
C LEU A 98 -17.49 3.63 -19.23
N LYS A 99 -17.02 2.43 -18.88
CA LYS A 99 -17.49 1.17 -19.46
C LYS A 99 -18.91 0.80 -19.03
N THR A 100 -19.27 1.05 -17.77
CA THR A 100 -20.55 0.58 -17.19
C THR A 100 -21.68 1.60 -17.27
N GLN A 101 -21.36 2.89 -17.17
CA GLN A 101 -22.32 4.00 -17.17
C GLN A 101 -22.27 4.81 -18.48
N GLY A 102 -21.26 4.60 -19.32
CA GLY A 102 -21.09 5.32 -20.59
C GLY A 102 -20.51 6.73 -20.43
N THR A 103 -20.15 7.14 -19.22
CA THR A 103 -19.63 8.47 -18.90
C THR A 103 -18.38 8.38 -18.03
N LEU A 104 -17.44 9.31 -18.22
CA LEU A 104 -16.29 9.45 -17.34
C LEU A 104 -16.65 10.45 -16.23
N PRO A 105 -16.64 10.04 -14.94
CA PRO A 105 -16.93 10.96 -13.85
C PRO A 105 -15.93 12.10 -13.80
N GLY A 106 -16.37 13.27 -13.34
CA GLY A 106 -15.50 14.41 -13.15
C GLY A 106 -14.38 14.12 -12.14
N PRO A 107 -13.26 14.86 -12.15
CA PRO A 107 -12.16 14.64 -11.20
C PRO A 107 -12.61 14.70 -9.74
N TRP A 108 -13.51 15.63 -9.40
CA TRP A 108 -14.07 15.75 -8.06
C TRP A 108 -14.95 14.55 -7.68
N GLU A 109 -15.77 14.07 -8.62
CA GLU A 109 -16.64 12.91 -8.38
C GLU A 109 -15.80 11.64 -8.14
N LEU A 110 -14.74 11.42 -8.93
CA LEU A 110 -13.82 10.31 -8.69
C LEU A 110 -13.17 10.38 -7.31
N LEU A 111 -12.77 11.57 -6.86
CA LEU A 111 -12.22 11.76 -5.51
C LEU A 111 -13.26 11.45 -4.43
N VAL A 112 -14.50 11.92 -4.58
CA VAL A 112 -15.58 11.65 -3.63
C VAL A 112 -15.95 10.17 -3.58
N MET A 113 -15.93 9.47 -4.71
CA MET A 113 -16.28 8.06 -4.79
C MET A 113 -15.14 7.13 -4.35
N GLY A 114 -13.91 7.43 -4.77
CA GLY A 114 -12.79 6.50 -4.69
C GLY A 114 -11.70 6.84 -3.65
N LEU A 115 -11.69 8.05 -3.10
CA LEU A 115 -10.59 8.50 -2.23
C LEU A 115 -11.09 9.07 -0.90
N LEU A 116 -11.98 10.05 -0.94
CA LEU A 116 -12.45 10.78 0.23
C LEU A 116 -13.03 9.89 1.35
N PRO A 117 -13.87 8.87 1.08
CA PRO A 117 -14.45 8.03 2.14
C PRO A 117 -13.40 7.17 2.84
N PHE A 118 -12.27 6.92 2.20
CA PHE A 118 -11.20 6.07 2.72
C PHE A 118 -10.19 6.85 3.57
N ILE A 119 -10.07 8.18 3.38
CA ILE A 119 -9.10 9.03 4.10
C ILE A 119 -9.15 8.83 5.63
N PRO A 120 -10.31 8.90 6.32
CA PRO A 120 -10.33 8.80 7.78
C PRO A 120 -9.76 7.47 8.28
N GLY A 121 -10.15 6.37 7.61
CA GLY A 121 -9.64 5.04 7.91
C GLY A 121 -8.16 4.89 7.59
N ASP A 122 -7.69 5.50 6.51
CA ASP A 122 -6.29 5.45 6.10
C ASP A 122 -5.38 6.22 7.05
N ILE A 123 -5.80 7.39 7.54
CA ILE A 123 -5.02 8.14 8.55
C ILE A 123 -4.79 7.26 9.78
N LEU A 124 -5.85 6.62 10.28
CA LEU A 124 -5.76 5.73 11.43
C LEU A 124 -4.86 4.53 11.14
N LYS A 125 -5.07 3.85 10.01
CA LYS A 125 -4.28 2.68 9.59
C LYS A 125 -2.81 3.01 9.40
N ILE A 126 -2.48 4.11 8.72
CA ILE A 126 -1.10 4.53 8.43
C ILE A 126 -0.39 4.92 9.71
N THR A 127 -1.04 5.69 10.59
CA THR A 127 -0.46 6.10 11.88
C THR A 127 -0.20 4.87 12.77
N GLY A 128 -1.18 3.97 12.88
CA GLY A 128 -1.03 2.73 13.63
C GLY A 128 0.04 1.80 13.06
N ALA A 129 0.08 1.65 11.73
CA ALA A 129 1.08 0.85 11.03
C ALA A 129 2.50 1.43 11.20
N ALA A 130 2.68 2.75 11.13
CA ALA A 130 3.97 3.39 11.37
C ALA A 130 4.42 3.23 12.83
N ALA A 131 3.50 3.34 13.79
CA ALA A 131 3.80 3.10 15.20
C ALA A 131 4.21 1.63 15.44
N LEU A 132 3.48 0.69 14.85
CA LEU A 132 3.78 -0.74 14.95
C LEU A 132 5.14 -1.06 14.31
N THR A 133 5.43 -0.50 13.13
CA THR A 133 6.72 -0.65 12.45
C THR A 133 7.88 -0.23 13.37
N ARG A 134 7.78 0.94 14.00
CA ARG A 134 8.79 1.43 14.95
C ARG A 134 8.98 0.47 16.14
N ALA A 135 7.93 -0.25 16.53
CA ALA A 135 7.97 -1.16 17.68
C ALA A 135 8.59 -2.53 17.33
N ILE A 136 8.33 -3.06 16.13
CA ILE A 136 8.69 -4.45 15.79
C ILE A 136 9.91 -4.59 14.88
N THR A 137 10.30 -3.55 14.14
CA THR A 137 11.38 -3.67 13.15
C THR A 137 12.76 -3.43 13.80
N PRO A 138 13.79 -4.23 13.46
CA PRO A 138 15.14 -4.06 13.99
C PRO A 138 15.73 -2.67 13.76
N LYS A 139 16.31 -2.08 14.81
CA LYS A 139 16.97 -0.76 14.75
C LYS A 139 18.43 -0.83 14.30
N GLU A 140 19.01 -2.01 14.37
CA GLU A 140 20.37 -2.30 13.92
C GLU A 140 20.33 -2.86 12.49
N PRO A 141 21.42 -2.66 11.72
CA PRO A 141 21.57 -3.29 10.43
C PRO A 141 21.68 -4.80 10.58
N TYR A 142 21.12 -5.55 9.63
CA TYR A 142 21.26 -7.02 9.60
C TYR A 142 21.56 -7.56 8.20
N GLY A 143 21.74 -6.70 7.21
CA GLY A 143 22.04 -7.11 5.84
C GLY A 143 22.77 -6.02 5.07
N GLU A 144 22.36 -5.81 3.82
CA GLU A 144 22.97 -4.83 2.92
C GLU A 144 22.27 -3.47 2.99
N GLU A 145 21.98 -2.94 4.19
CA GLU A 145 21.41 -1.60 4.30
C GLU A 145 22.39 -0.54 3.78
N ILE A 146 21.89 0.44 3.04
CA ILE A 146 22.74 1.46 2.39
C ILE A 146 23.13 2.55 3.41
N ASP A 147 22.32 2.74 4.44
CA ASP A 147 22.50 3.80 5.44
C ASP A 147 23.27 3.37 6.70
N ILE A 148 23.96 2.22 6.68
CA ILE A 148 24.77 1.69 7.81
C ILE A 148 25.77 2.73 8.32
N GLN A 149 26.63 3.26 7.43
CA GLN A 149 27.69 4.20 7.83
C GLN A 149 27.14 5.51 8.40
N LYS A 150 25.96 5.94 7.98
CA LYS A 150 25.29 7.14 8.53
C LYS A 150 24.54 6.85 9.83
N ALA A 151 24.18 5.60 10.08
CA ALA A 151 23.58 5.18 11.35
C ALA A 151 24.62 5.20 12.48
N GLU A 152 25.87 4.78 12.21
CA GLU A 152 26.96 4.82 13.20
C GLU A 152 27.33 6.25 13.64
N GLY A 153 27.33 7.20 12.71
CA GLY A 153 27.63 8.61 12.99
C GLY A 153 26.50 9.36 13.73
N TRP A 154 25.28 8.82 13.76
CA TRP A 154 24.14 9.42 14.46
C TRP A 154 24.07 8.87 15.88
N ARG A 155 24.86 9.46 16.79
CA ARG A 155 24.57 9.38 18.22
C ARG A 155 23.30 10.19 18.45
N VAL A 156 22.27 9.57 19.02
CA VAL A 156 21.05 10.27 19.44
C VAL A 156 21.43 11.54 20.22
N PRO A 157 20.79 12.69 19.94
CA PRO A 157 20.98 13.87 20.76
C PRO A 157 20.53 13.62 22.20
#